data_AF-A0A969XUA8-F1
#
_entry.id   AF-A0A969XUA8-F1
#
_cell.length_a   1.000
_cell.length_b   1.000
_cell.length_c   1.000
_cell.angle_alpha   90.00
_cell.angle_beta   90.00
_cell.angle_gamma   90.00
#
_symmetry.space_group_name_H-M   'P 1'
#
loop_
_entity.id
_entity.type
_entity.pdbx_description
1 polymer ?
#
loop_
_entity_poly.entity_id
_entity_poly.type
_entity_poly.pdbx_seq_one_letter_code
_entity_poly.pdbx_strand_id
1 'polypeptide(L)'
;EKIGVMFGNPETTTGGKALKFYATIRLDIRRIETLKDGTEAVGNRVRVKVVKNKVAPPFKQAEFDIMYGQGVSREGTLLDLGVLYDVVAKSGAFYSYNDERLGQGRANAKTFLRENPDIADAIEAQIRLKAGLPGSAAAADAPAGVDPVTGEVLPA
;
A
#
# COMPACT_ATOMS: atom_id res chain seq x y z
N GLU A 1 -8.99 29.55 12.18
CA GLU A 1 -7.84 29.65 11.27
C GLU A 1 -6.64 30.20 12.02
N LYS A 2 -5.43 29.72 11.72
CA LYS A 2 -4.19 30.24 12.31
C LYS A 2 -3.45 31.05 11.25
N ILE A 3 -3.87 32.29 11.06
CA ILE A 3 -3.12 33.28 10.25
C ILE A 3 -2.09 33.91 11.20
N GLY A 4 -0.79 33.75 10.92
CA GLY A 4 0.29 34.46 11.65
C GLY A 4 1.15 33.65 12.64
N VAL A 5 1.28 32.32 12.49
CA VAL A 5 2.14 31.53 13.39
C VAL A 5 3.56 31.43 12.84
N MET A 6 4.55 31.98 13.57
CA MET A 6 5.97 31.97 13.20
C MET A 6 6.73 30.68 13.59
N PHE A 7 6.05 29.67 14.18
CA PHE A 7 6.69 28.43 14.63
C PHE A 7 5.81 27.19 14.40
N GLY A 8 6.36 26.14 13.77
CA GLY A 8 5.68 24.87 13.48
C GLY A 8 5.19 24.71 12.03
N ASN A 9 4.57 23.56 11.71
CA ASN A 9 3.98 23.30 10.39
C ASN A 9 2.67 24.10 10.21
N PRO A 10 2.55 24.99 9.21
CA PRO A 10 1.36 25.83 8.99
C PRO A 10 0.15 25.06 8.44
N GLU A 11 0.32 23.82 7.99
CA GLU A 11 -0.76 23.05 7.36
C GLU A 11 -1.89 22.70 8.35
N THR A 12 -3.11 23.13 8.01
CA THR A 12 -4.33 22.85 8.78
C THR A 12 -5.40 22.28 7.84
N THR A 13 -6.12 21.26 8.29
CA THR A 13 -7.28 20.72 7.57
C THR A 13 -8.51 21.59 7.79
N THR A 14 -9.30 21.80 6.74
CA THR A 14 -10.61 22.46 6.81
C THR A 14 -11.59 21.66 7.69
N GLY A 15 -12.69 22.30 8.14
CA GLY A 15 -13.66 21.65 9.03
C GLY A 15 -13.33 21.72 10.53
N GLY A 16 -12.47 22.67 10.93
CA GLY A 16 -12.16 22.92 12.34
C GLY A 16 -11.34 21.81 13.00
N LYS A 17 -11.48 21.65 14.32
CA LYS A 17 -10.67 20.71 15.10
C LYS A 17 -11.34 19.36 15.33
N ALA A 18 -12.66 19.24 15.13
CA ALA A 18 -13.43 18.04 15.48
C ALA A 18 -12.86 16.78 14.79
N LEU A 19 -12.66 16.83 13.48
CA LEU A 19 -12.12 15.69 12.71
C LEU A 19 -10.76 15.21 13.24
N LYS A 20 -9.92 16.11 13.75
CA LYS A 20 -8.63 15.74 14.35
C LYS A 20 -8.78 14.84 15.56
N PHE A 21 -9.82 15.02 16.38
CA PHE A 21 -10.04 14.25 17.60
C PHE A 21 -10.85 12.98 17.35
N TYR A 22 -11.90 13.07 16.52
CA TYR A 22 -12.80 11.96 16.23
C TYR A 22 -12.18 10.91 15.29
N ALA A 23 -11.36 11.30 14.30
CA ALA A 23 -10.77 10.35 13.37
C ALA A 23 -9.90 9.30 14.09
N THR A 24 -10.16 8.01 13.85
CA THR A 24 -9.37 6.89 14.35
C THR A 24 -8.00 6.83 13.65
N ILE A 25 -7.99 7.08 12.34
CA ILE A 25 -6.79 7.11 11.51
C ILE A 25 -6.77 8.42 10.71
N ARG A 26 -5.60 9.04 10.61
CA ARG A 26 -5.35 10.17 9.71
C ARG A 26 -4.14 9.90 8.84
N LEU A 27 -4.33 10.10 7.54
CA LEU A 27 -3.32 9.90 6.52
C LEU A 27 -2.96 11.27 5.93
N ASP A 28 -1.66 11.55 5.84
CA ASP A 28 -1.10 12.67 5.07
C ASP A 28 -0.51 12.09 3.79
N ILE A 29 -1.06 12.48 2.65
CA ILE A 29 -0.70 11.99 1.32
C ILE A 29 0.06 13.08 0.56
N ARG A 30 1.27 12.78 0.11
CA ARG A 30 2.12 13.70 -0.65
C ARG A 30 2.69 13.04 -1.88
N ARG A 31 2.63 13.74 -3.01
CA ARG A 31 3.36 13.35 -4.21
C ARG A 31 4.86 13.61 -4.00
N ILE A 32 5.69 12.60 -4.27
CA ILE A 32 7.15 12.71 -4.23
C ILE A 32 7.67 13.03 -5.63
N GLU A 33 7.34 12.17 -6.59
CA GLU A 33 7.94 12.17 -7.92
C GLU A 33 6.88 11.87 -8.98
N THR A 34 7.05 12.41 -10.18
CA THR A 34 6.22 12.07 -11.33
C THR A 34 6.91 10.96 -12.12
N LEU A 35 6.26 9.80 -12.24
CA LEU A 35 6.71 8.71 -13.11
C LEU A 35 6.49 9.11 -14.57
N LYS A 36 7.57 9.05 -15.35
CA LYS A 36 7.55 9.26 -16.79
C LYS A 36 7.97 7.98 -17.50
N ASP A 37 7.33 7.70 -18.62
CA ASP A 37 7.74 6.67 -19.56
C ASP A 37 8.14 7.36 -20.87
N GLY A 38 9.44 7.43 -21.12
CA GLY A 38 10.01 8.30 -22.15
C GLY A 38 9.66 9.77 -21.93
N THR A 39 8.79 10.31 -22.78
CA THR A 39 8.39 11.73 -22.78
C THR A 39 7.05 11.96 -22.06
N GLU A 40 6.25 10.91 -21.84
CA GLU A 40 4.90 11.03 -21.29
C GLU A 40 4.89 10.79 -19.77
N ALA A 41 4.08 11.56 -19.04
CA ALA A 41 3.89 11.37 -17.60
C ALA A 41 2.81 10.31 -17.37
N VAL A 42 3.23 9.12 -16.94
CA VAL A 42 2.34 7.94 -16.81
C VAL A 42 1.77 7.80 -15.38
N GLY A 43 2.39 8.44 -14.38
CA GLY A 43 1.88 8.39 -13.02
C GLY A 43 2.65 9.25 -12.02
N ASN A 44 2.35 9.05 -10.73
CA ASN A 44 2.99 9.73 -9.61
C ASN A 44 3.40 8.71 -8.54
N ARG A 45 4.63 8.81 -8.03
CA ARG A 45 5.04 8.16 -6.78
C ARG A 45 4.56 9.00 -5.61
N VAL A 46 3.82 8.35 -4.72
CA VAL A 46 3.14 9.01 -3.62
C VAL A 46 3.58 8.37 -2.30
N ARG A 47 3.81 9.23 -1.30
CA ARG A 47 4.08 8.83 0.07
C ARG A 47 2.89 9.16 0.94
N VAL A 48 2.42 8.16 1.67
CA VAL A 48 1.37 8.32 2.67
C VAL A 48 1.99 8.13 4.05
N LYS A 49 1.89 9.16 4.89
CA LYS A 49 2.31 9.10 6.29
C LYS A 49 1.09 8.98 7.20
N VAL A 50 1.11 8.03 8.11
CA VAL A 50 0.06 7.88 9.12
C VAL A 50 0.32 8.89 10.25
N VAL A 51 -0.35 10.04 10.22
CA VAL A 51 -0.17 11.12 11.20
C VAL A 51 -0.89 10.82 12.52
N LYS A 52 -2.00 10.09 12.46
CA LYS A 52 -2.74 9.63 13.64
C LYS A 52 -3.16 8.18 13.42
N ASN A 53 -2.93 7.33 14.42
CA ASN A 53 -3.43 5.97 14.44
C ASN A 53 -3.81 5.62 15.88
N LYS A 54 -5.05 5.18 16.11
CA LYS A 54 -5.52 4.69 17.41
C LYS A 54 -5.50 3.15 17.54
N VAL A 55 -5.25 2.43 16.45
CA VAL A 55 -5.33 0.95 16.40
C VAL A 55 -3.95 0.30 16.40
N ALA A 56 -2.96 0.96 15.81
CA ALA A 56 -1.59 0.45 15.70
C ALA A 56 -0.56 1.60 15.84
N PRO A 57 0.75 1.31 15.85
CA PRO A 57 1.77 2.34 15.97
C PRO A 57 1.64 3.44 14.89
N PRO A 58 1.58 4.74 15.29
CA PRO A 58 1.51 5.85 14.34
C PRO A 58 2.86 6.13 13.66
N PHE A 59 2.86 7.06 12.70
CA PHE A 59 4.04 7.58 11.98
C PHE A 59 4.74 6.64 11.01
N LYS A 60 4.19 5.45 10.78
CA LYS A 60 4.59 4.62 9.64
C LYS A 60 4.31 5.33 8.32
N GLN A 61 5.15 5.05 7.32
CA GLN A 61 5.07 5.61 5.99
C GLN A 61 4.91 4.46 5.00
N ALA A 62 4.08 4.68 3.99
CA ALA A 62 3.92 3.78 2.86
C ALA A 62 4.21 4.55 1.58
N GLU A 63 4.95 3.94 0.66
CA GLU A 63 5.21 4.48 -0.66
C GLU A 63 4.59 3.56 -1.70
N PHE A 64 3.89 4.15 -2.66
CA PHE A 64 3.32 3.41 -3.78
C PHE A 64 3.20 4.32 -5.00
N ASP A 65 3.07 3.68 -6.16
CA ASP A 65 2.87 4.37 -7.43
C ASP A 65 1.38 4.45 -7.74
N ILE A 66 0.92 5.64 -8.12
CA ILE A 66 -0.43 5.88 -8.67
C ILE A 66 -0.28 6.12 -10.17
N MET A 67 -0.82 5.20 -10.98
CA MET A 67 -0.82 5.26 -12.43
C MET A 67 -2.10 5.97 -12.91
N TYR A 68 -1.99 6.84 -13.90
CA TYR A 68 -3.18 7.52 -14.45
C TYR A 68 -4.08 6.50 -15.18
N GLY A 69 -5.39 6.55 -14.92
CA GLY A 69 -6.39 5.65 -15.51
C GLY A 69 -6.49 4.26 -14.85
N GLN A 70 -5.46 3.78 -14.15
CA GLN A 70 -5.46 2.47 -13.48
C GLN A 70 -5.51 2.57 -11.94
N GLY A 71 -5.19 3.72 -11.37
CA GLY A 71 -5.18 3.92 -9.92
C GLY A 71 -3.90 3.39 -9.27
N VAL A 72 -4.01 2.83 -8.06
CA VAL A 72 -2.87 2.33 -7.29
C VAL A 72 -2.35 1.04 -7.91
N SER A 73 -1.07 0.99 -8.27
CA SER A 73 -0.46 -0.22 -8.83
C SER A 73 -0.10 -1.22 -7.71
N ARG A 74 -0.95 -2.23 -7.50
CA ARG A 74 -0.72 -3.32 -6.53
C ARG A 74 0.57 -4.06 -6.85
N GLU A 75 0.81 -4.37 -8.12
CA GLU A 75 1.94 -5.17 -8.60
C GLU A 75 3.27 -4.44 -8.36
N GLY A 76 3.27 -3.11 -8.55
CA GLY A 76 4.45 -2.28 -8.27
C GLY A 76 4.81 -2.23 -6.80
N THR A 77 3.81 -2.08 -5.93
CA THR A 77 4.01 -2.11 -4.48
C THR A 77 4.42 -3.49 -4.00
N LEU A 78 3.85 -4.56 -4.58
CA LEU A 78 4.18 -5.93 -4.25
C LEU A 78 5.65 -6.24 -4.54
N LEU A 79 6.17 -5.80 -5.69
CA LEU A 79 7.59 -5.98 -6.03
C LEU A 79 8.51 -5.24 -5.05
N ASP A 80 8.19 -3.98 -4.74
CA ASP A 80 9.01 -3.16 -3.84
C ASP A 80 9.02 -3.74 -2.41
N LEU A 81 7.86 -4.20 -1.92
CA LEU A 81 7.76 -4.91 -0.63
C LEU A 81 8.44 -6.28 -0.69
N GLY A 82 8.34 -7.00 -1.80
CA GLY A 82 8.98 -8.29 -1.99
C GLY A 82 10.50 -8.20 -1.89
N VAL A 83 11.10 -7.14 -2.44
CA VAL A 83 12.53 -6.86 -2.25
C VAL A 83 12.84 -6.43 -0.83
N LEU A 84 11.99 -5.61 -0.21
CA LEU A 84 12.21 -5.13 1.17
C LEU A 84 12.18 -6.26 2.21
N TYR A 85 11.32 -7.26 2.02
CA TYR A 85 11.18 -8.41 2.91
C TYR A 85 11.99 -9.64 2.44
N ASP A 86 12.92 -9.47 1.50
CA ASP A 86 13.77 -10.54 0.95
C ASP A 86 12.96 -11.77 0.49
N VAL A 87 11.80 -11.53 -0.12
CA VAL A 87 10.99 -12.57 -0.79
C VAL A 87 11.38 -12.62 -2.27
N VAL A 88 11.62 -11.46 -2.88
CA VAL A 88 12.06 -11.33 -4.27
C VAL A 88 13.54 -10.94 -4.28
N ALA A 89 14.36 -11.74 -4.95
CA ALA A 89 15.79 -11.45 -5.10
C ALA A 89 16.02 -10.49 -6.26
N LYS A 90 16.84 -9.45 -6.04
CA LYS A 90 17.24 -8.49 -7.07
C LYS A 90 18.70 -8.71 -7.45
N SER A 91 18.92 -9.33 -8.62
CA SER A 91 20.26 -9.53 -9.20
C SER A 91 20.54 -8.46 -10.26
N GLY A 92 21.08 -7.32 -9.81
CA GLY A 92 21.33 -6.17 -10.66
C GLY A 92 20.04 -5.58 -11.24
N ALA A 93 19.82 -5.74 -12.55
CA ALA A 93 18.61 -5.32 -13.24
C ALA A 93 17.51 -6.39 -13.27
N PHE A 94 17.76 -7.60 -12.77
CA PHE A 94 16.80 -8.71 -12.84
C PHE A 94 16.11 -8.96 -11.49
N TYR A 95 14.84 -9.32 -11.56
CA TYR A 95 14.04 -9.75 -10.42
C TYR A 95 13.78 -11.26 -10.51
N SER A 96 14.00 -11.97 -9.40
CA SER A 96 13.86 -13.42 -9.32
C SER A 96 12.95 -13.83 -8.15
N TYR A 97 11.94 -14.60 -8.53
CA TYR A 97 10.96 -15.40 -7.80
C TYR A 97 11.43 -16.78 -7.33
N ASN A 98 12.11 -16.97 -6.19
CA ASN A 98 12.77 -18.25 -5.89
C ASN A 98 13.74 -18.67 -7.02
N ASP A 99 13.33 -19.61 -7.88
CA ASP A 99 14.07 -20.08 -9.06
C ASP A 99 13.55 -19.49 -10.39
N GLU A 100 12.41 -18.80 -10.38
CA GLU A 100 11.78 -18.24 -11.58
C GLU A 100 12.18 -16.78 -11.80
N ARG A 101 12.45 -16.40 -13.06
CA ARG A 101 12.87 -15.04 -13.40
C ARG A 101 11.65 -14.21 -13.78
N LEU A 102 11.26 -13.27 -12.91
CA LEU A 102 10.12 -12.38 -13.10
C LEU A 102 10.32 -11.38 -14.26
N GLY A 103 11.59 -11.04 -14.56
CA GLY A 103 11.94 -10.21 -15.72
C GLY A 103 13.09 -9.23 -15.47
N GLN A 104 13.46 -8.52 -16.54
CA GLN A 104 14.45 -7.44 -16.49
C GLN A 104 13.77 -6.10 -16.23
N GLY A 105 14.17 -5.44 -15.14
CA GLY A 105 13.67 -4.13 -14.78
C GLY A 105 12.29 -4.17 -14.14
N ARG A 106 11.90 -3.03 -13.57
CA ARG A 106 10.67 -2.89 -12.79
C ARG A 106 9.41 -3.00 -13.66
N ALA A 107 9.44 -2.44 -14.88
CA ALA A 107 8.28 -2.44 -15.77
C ALA A 107 7.88 -3.86 -16.21
N ASN A 108 8.85 -4.65 -16.69
CA ASN A 108 8.57 -6.02 -17.14
C ASN A 108 8.13 -6.92 -15.97
N ALA A 109 8.74 -6.77 -14.79
CA ALA A 109 8.33 -7.52 -13.61
C ALA A 109 6.89 -7.17 -13.17
N LYS A 110 6.44 -5.91 -13.33
CA LYS A 110 5.04 -5.52 -13.09
C LYS A 110 4.09 -6.21 -14.07
N THR A 111 4.45 -6.24 -15.36
CA THR A 111 3.64 -6.90 -16.39
C THR A 111 3.53 -8.40 -16.13
N PHE A 112 4.65 -9.06 -15.79
CA PHE A 112 4.67 -10.48 -15.45
C PHE A 112 3.76 -10.82 -14.26
N LEU A 113 3.81 -10.02 -13.18
CA LEU A 113 2.95 -10.21 -12.01
C LEU A 113 1.47 -9.94 -12.31
N ARG A 114 1.18 -9.08 -13.29
CA ARG A 114 -0.20 -8.84 -13.74
C ARG A 114 -0.75 -10.00 -14.57
N GLU A 115 0.10 -10.63 -15.38
CA GLU A 115 -0.28 -11.78 -16.20
C GLU A 115 -0.40 -13.07 -15.38
N ASN A 116 0.34 -13.17 -14.27
CA ASN A 116 0.39 -14.36 -13.39
C ASN A 116 -0.10 -14.03 -11.98
N PRO A 117 -1.43 -13.91 -11.75
CA PRO A 117 -1.99 -13.55 -10.46
C PRO A 117 -1.70 -14.59 -9.37
N ASP A 118 -1.57 -15.86 -9.73
CA ASP A 118 -1.28 -16.95 -8.77
C ASP A 118 0.07 -16.75 -8.08
N ILE A 119 1.09 -16.34 -8.85
CA ILE A 119 2.43 -16.02 -8.34
C ILE A 119 2.37 -14.75 -7.48
N ALA A 120 1.62 -13.74 -7.91
CA ALA A 120 1.46 -12.50 -7.16
C ALA A 120 0.79 -12.74 -5.78
N ASP A 121 -0.23 -13.57 -5.71
CA ASP A 121 -0.92 -13.90 -4.46
C ASP A 121 -0.04 -14.75 -3.53
N ALA A 122 0.77 -15.66 -4.08
CA ALA A 122 1.77 -16.41 -3.32
C ALA A 122 2.83 -15.48 -2.69
N ILE A 123 3.38 -14.55 -3.48
CA ILE A 123 4.33 -13.53 -3.00
C ILE A 123 3.68 -12.67 -1.92
N GLU A 124 2.43 -12.24 -2.12
CA GLU A 124 1.72 -11.43 -1.13
C GLU A 124 1.51 -12.17 0.19
N ALA A 125 1.11 -13.44 0.13
CA ALA A 125 0.94 -14.26 1.33
C ALA A 125 2.24 -14.37 2.13
N GLN A 126 3.36 -14.62 1.44
CA GLN A 126 4.69 -14.69 2.08
C GLN A 126 5.12 -13.34 2.68
N ILE A 127 4.89 -12.23 1.97
CA ILE A 127 5.19 -10.88 2.47
C ILE A 127 4.35 -10.59 3.72
N ARG A 128 3.05 -10.90 3.72
CA ARG A 128 2.18 -10.69 4.88
C ARG A 128 2.65 -11.51 6.09
N LEU A 129 3.01 -12.77 5.88
CA LEU A 129 3.56 -13.64 6.93
C LEU A 129 4.85 -13.06 7.53
N LYS A 130 5.80 -12.64 6.68
CA LYS A 130 7.05 -11.98 7.16
C LYS A 130 6.78 -10.64 7.85
N ALA A 131 5.76 -9.92 7.43
CA ALA A 131 5.33 -8.68 8.06
C ALA A 131 4.55 -8.88 9.39
N GLY A 132 4.30 -10.12 9.80
CA GLY A 132 3.54 -10.46 11.01
C GLY A 132 2.03 -10.17 10.88
N LEU A 133 1.53 -10.09 9.65
CA LEU A 133 0.10 -9.94 9.36
C LEU A 133 -0.48 -11.31 9.00
N PRO A 134 -1.76 -11.56 9.30
CA PRO A 134 -2.41 -12.78 8.83
C PRO A 134 -2.31 -12.84 7.31
N GLY A 135 -1.80 -13.96 6.79
CA GLY A 135 -1.73 -14.22 5.36
C GLY A 135 -3.11 -14.06 4.70
N SER A 136 -3.14 -13.78 3.40
CA SER A 136 -4.37 -13.52 2.63
C SER A 136 -5.46 -14.62 2.75
N ALA A 137 -5.16 -15.77 3.36
CA ALA A 137 -6.15 -16.77 3.79
C ALA A 137 -7.14 -16.27 4.87
N ALA A 138 -6.91 -15.13 5.52
CA ALA A 138 -7.83 -14.59 6.53
C ALA A 138 -9.10 -13.92 5.97
N ALA A 139 -9.31 -13.92 4.65
CA ALA A 139 -10.63 -13.62 4.09
C ALA A 139 -11.62 -14.81 4.19
N ALA A 140 -11.14 -16.01 4.57
CA ALA A 140 -11.98 -17.19 4.77
C ALA A 140 -12.40 -17.43 6.23
N ASP A 141 -11.80 -16.75 7.21
CA ASP A 141 -12.25 -16.78 8.61
C ASP A 141 -13.07 -15.52 8.94
N ALA A 142 -14.19 -15.36 8.24
CA ALA A 142 -15.33 -14.73 8.89
C ALA A 142 -15.80 -15.71 9.98
N PRO A 143 -15.98 -15.30 11.26
CA PRO A 143 -16.61 -16.17 12.23
C PRO A 143 -17.97 -16.60 11.67
N ALA A 144 -18.19 -17.91 11.54
CA ALA A 144 -19.46 -18.46 11.08
C ALA A 144 -20.59 -17.87 11.94
N GLY A 145 -21.42 -17.00 11.34
CA GLY A 145 -22.56 -16.37 12.00
C GLY A 145 -22.76 -14.86 11.77
N VAL A 146 -21.95 -14.18 10.94
CA VAL A 146 -22.16 -12.75 10.63
C VAL A 146 -22.20 -12.50 9.12
N ASP A 147 -23.34 -12.00 8.63
CA ASP A 147 -23.53 -11.65 7.22
C ASP A 147 -22.69 -10.42 6.83
N PRO A 148 -21.87 -10.48 5.75
CA PRO A 148 -20.89 -9.46 5.40
C PRO A 148 -21.48 -8.14 4.86
N VAL A 149 -22.81 -8.04 4.72
CA VAL A 149 -23.49 -6.84 4.20
C VAL A 149 -24.22 -6.07 5.30
N THR A 150 -24.74 -6.78 6.32
CA THR A 150 -25.64 -6.21 7.35
C THR A 150 -25.08 -6.27 8.77
N GLY A 151 -24.08 -7.12 9.06
CA GLY A 151 -23.42 -7.14 10.36
C GLY A 151 -24.29 -7.64 11.53
N GLU A 152 -25.43 -8.28 11.25
CA GLU A 152 -26.26 -8.93 12.27
C GLU A 152 -25.73 -10.33 12.59
N VAL A 153 -25.84 -10.71 13.87
CA VAL A 153 -25.49 -12.04 14.38
C VAL A 153 -26.72 -12.92 14.28
N LEU A 154 -26.66 -13.98 13.48
CA LEU A 154 -27.75 -14.95 13.38
C LEU A 154 -27.86 -15.73 14.70
N PRO A 155 -29.02 -15.74 15.39
CA PRO A 155 -29.23 -16.67 16.49
C PRO A 155 -29.25 -18.11 15.95
N ALA A 156 -28.67 -19.02 16.75
CA ALA A 156 -28.43 -20.43 16.44
C ALA A 156 -29.66 -21.20 15.91
#